data_AF-A0A1I8EF63-F1
#
_entry.id   AF-A0A1I8EF63-F1
#
_cell.length_a   1.000
_cell.length_b   1.000
_cell.length_c   1.000
_cell.angle_alpha   90.00
_cell.angle_beta   90.00
_cell.angle_gamma   90.00
#
_symmetry.space_group_name_H-M   'P 1'
#
loop_
_entity.id
_entity.type
_entity.pdbx_description
1 polymer ?
#
loop_
_entity_poly.entity_id
_entity_poly.type
_entity_poly.pdbx_seq_one_letter_code
_entity_poly.pdbx_strand_id
1 'polypeptide(L)'
;MNLVKRLDLQPKEIDYLKLSEEGKLLICETEGRVNSPSKQNLRLKLRLEARRRMWKHKLESLPSDEDIELFCSNLRNSATLSRSDDGKLVDYYKYKHVINIASNALQNFLSAETFMDLLQISKTKDEGYVAVDFIIDYLVTKKEKLSRLIHLQYYDSSGKGFLSIMDLRDFLMMEVLPQIPSLANLNDEEPMLQDYYLCMATQKFFFLLDTMQQKKIRTVDIVASRLLEEFETLNESTNVNTSNDNIAAENEQEASQSSFQNGIV
;
A
#
# COMPACT_ATOMS: atom_id res chain seq x y z
N MET A 1 -22.48 -3.75 3.08
CA MET A 1 -21.52 -4.52 2.25
C MET A 1 -20.24 -4.64 3.05
N ASN A 2 -19.72 -5.84 3.32
CA ASN A 2 -18.56 -6.02 4.21
C ASN A 2 -17.28 -5.51 3.50
N LEU A 3 -16.73 -4.38 3.95
CA LEU A 3 -15.50 -3.77 3.41
C LEU A 3 -14.34 -4.76 3.39
N VAL A 4 -14.30 -5.71 4.33
CA VAL A 4 -13.26 -6.75 4.42
C VAL A 4 -13.22 -7.64 3.16
N LYS A 5 -14.36 -7.82 2.45
CA LYS A 5 -14.40 -8.59 1.20
C LYS A 5 -13.70 -7.88 0.02
N ARG A 6 -13.35 -6.59 0.16
CA ARG A 6 -12.65 -5.78 -0.87
C ARG A 6 -11.12 -5.80 -0.71
N LEU A 7 -10.61 -6.41 0.37
CA LEU A 7 -9.17 -6.48 0.59
C LEU A 7 -8.48 -7.45 -0.36
N ASP A 8 -9.19 -8.41 -0.96
CA ASP A 8 -8.59 -9.53 -1.72
C ASP A 8 -7.48 -10.25 -0.92
N LEU A 9 -7.55 -10.16 0.41
CA LEU A 9 -6.68 -10.83 1.37
C LEU A 9 -7.38 -12.09 1.86
N GLN A 10 -6.64 -13.17 1.95
CA GLN A 10 -7.13 -14.44 2.45
C GLN A 10 -7.50 -14.32 3.94
N PRO A 11 -8.54 -15.01 4.44
CA PRO A 11 -8.91 -14.98 5.86
C PRO A 11 -7.75 -15.30 6.81
N LYS A 12 -6.83 -16.20 6.40
CA LYS A 12 -5.61 -16.50 7.15
C LYS A 12 -4.70 -15.28 7.33
N GLU A 13 -4.56 -14.45 6.30
CA GLU A 13 -3.76 -13.21 6.32
C GLU A 13 -4.37 -12.17 7.27
N ILE A 14 -5.70 -12.23 7.49
CA ILE A 14 -6.43 -11.42 8.47
C ILE A 14 -6.37 -12.07 9.87
N ASP A 15 -6.42 -13.40 9.98
CA ASP A 15 -6.39 -14.13 11.25
C ASP A 15 -5.00 -14.09 11.91
N TYR A 16 -3.91 -14.01 11.13
CA TYR A 16 -2.58 -13.67 11.67
C TYR A 16 -2.54 -12.31 12.36
N LEU A 17 -3.47 -11.39 12.06
CA LEU A 17 -3.61 -10.10 12.76
C LEU A 17 -4.42 -10.24 14.06
N LYS A 18 -5.23 -11.30 14.21
CA LYS A 18 -5.99 -11.63 15.43
C LYS A 18 -5.18 -12.44 16.44
N LEU A 19 -4.10 -13.08 15.99
CA LEU A 19 -3.23 -13.93 16.83
C LEU A 19 -2.49 -13.21 17.96
N SER A 20 -2.65 -11.88 18.10
CA SER A 20 -2.27 -11.17 19.33
C SER A 20 -3.17 -11.51 20.53
N GLU A 21 -4.36 -12.11 20.33
CA GLU A 21 -5.25 -12.51 21.42
C GLU A 21 -4.99 -13.94 21.96
N GLU A 22 -4.40 -14.82 21.15
CA GLU A 22 -4.24 -16.25 21.49
C GLU A 22 -2.83 -16.63 22.00
N GLY A 23 -1.96 -15.64 22.18
CA GLY A 23 -0.74 -15.82 22.96
C GLY A 23 -1.10 -16.11 24.40
N LYS A 24 -1.29 -17.41 24.72
CA LYS A 24 -1.56 -17.98 26.04
C LYS A 24 -1.02 -17.04 27.12
N LEU A 25 -1.93 -16.37 27.82
CA LEU A 25 -1.62 -15.80 29.11
C LEU A 25 -1.14 -16.96 29.98
N LEU A 26 0.19 -17.13 30.07
CA LEU A 26 0.80 -17.72 31.25
C LEU A 26 0.44 -16.79 32.39
N ILE A 27 -0.75 -17.02 32.95
CA ILE A 27 -1.08 -16.61 34.30
C ILE A 27 -0.18 -17.49 35.16
N CYS A 28 1.08 -17.08 35.34
CA CYS A 28 1.75 -17.45 36.56
C CYS A 28 0.90 -16.83 37.67
N GLU A 29 0.21 -17.66 38.43
CA GLU A 29 -0.29 -17.31 39.74
C GLU A 29 0.91 -16.90 40.60
N THR A 30 1.28 -15.62 40.50
CA THR A 30 2.13 -15.00 41.50
C THR A 30 1.19 -14.33 42.48
N GLU A 31 0.94 -15.06 43.57
CA GLU A 31 0.41 -14.53 44.81
C GLU A 31 1.01 -13.15 45.12
N GLY A 32 0.13 -12.20 45.45
CA GLY A 32 0.45 -11.00 46.22
C GLY A 32 1.71 -10.23 45.84
N ARG A 33 1.78 -9.62 44.65
CA ARG A 33 2.66 -8.47 44.44
C ARG A 33 1.88 -7.26 43.96
N VAL A 34 1.89 -6.22 44.78
CA VAL A 34 1.58 -4.84 44.40
C VAL A 34 2.48 -4.49 43.22
N ASN A 35 1.94 -4.57 42.01
CA ASN A 35 2.66 -4.19 40.81
C ASN A 35 2.86 -2.67 40.85
N SER A 36 4.09 -2.21 41.08
CA SER A 36 4.38 -0.77 41.04
C SER A 36 4.02 -0.21 39.64
N PRO A 37 3.50 1.04 39.56
CA PRO A 37 3.17 1.68 38.29
C PRO A 37 4.32 1.64 37.27
N SER A 38 5.58 1.68 37.75
CA SER A 38 6.78 1.58 36.92
C SER A 38 6.95 0.23 36.23
N LYS A 39 6.62 -0.90 36.89
CA LYS A 39 6.73 -2.24 36.29
C LYS A 39 5.63 -2.51 35.26
N GLN A 40 4.41 -2.01 35.52
CA GLN A 40 3.31 -2.08 34.55
C GLN A 40 3.64 -1.25 33.29
N ASN A 41 4.21 -0.05 33.47
CA ASN A 41 4.65 0.80 32.37
C ASN A 41 5.75 0.13 31.52
N LEU A 42 6.74 -0.49 32.16
CA LEU A 42 7.80 -1.22 31.46
C LEU A 42 7.25 -2.41 30.66
N ARG A 43 6.34 -3.20 31.24
CA ARG A 43 5.73 -4.35 30.55
C ARG A 43 4.93 -3.92 29.32
N LEU A 44 4.20 -2.81 29.41
CA LEU A 44 3.47 -2.25 28.28
C LEU A 44 4.43 -1.77 27.18
N LYS A 45 5.48 -1.02 27.55
CA LYS A 45 6.51 -0.56 26.60
C LYS A 45 7.21 -1.73 25.91
N LEU A 46 7.56 -2.79 26.64
CA LEU A 46 8.20 -3.97 26.08
C LEU A 46 7.28 -4.70 25.09
N ARG A 47 5.98 -4.80 25.37
CA ARG A 47 5.00 -5.38 24.45
C ARG A 47 4.85 -4.56 23.17
N LEU A 48 4.72 -3.24 23.31
CA LEU A 48 4.62 -2.33 22.17
C LEU A 48 5.87 -2.47 21.28
N GLU A 49 7.04 -2.46 21.89
CA GLU A 49 8.31 -2.58 21.19
C GLU A 49 8.50 -3.96 20.52
N ALA A 50 8.14 -5.05 21.21
CA ALA A 50 8.17 -6.39 20.62
C ALA A 50 7.24 -6.50 19.39
N ARG A 51 6.04 -5.92 19.48
CA ARG A 51 5.09 -5.88 18.37
C ARG A 51 5.61 -5.05 17.20
N ARG A 52 6.23 -3.89 17.47
CA ARG A 52 6.87 -3.07 16.42
C ARG A 52 7.97 -3.84 15.69
N ARG A 53 8.82 -4.58 16.41
CA ARG A 53 9.84 -5.45 15.78
C ARG A 53 9.20 -6.56 14.94
N MET A 54 8.14 -7.19 15.43
CA MET A 54 7.40 -8.19 14.68
C MET A 54 6.86 -7.63 13.36
N TRP A 55 6.24 -6.45 13.39
CA TRP A 55 5.74 -5.80 12.17
C TRP A 55 6.86 -5.41 11.21
N LYS A 56 7.97 -4.87 11.72
CA LYS A 56 9.15 -4.57 10.91
C LYS A 56 9.68 -5.82 10.19
N HIS A 57 9.86 -6.92 10.93
CA HIS A 57 10.28 -8.19 10.35
C HIS A 57 9.26 -8.73 9.33
N LYS A 58 7.95 -8.51 9.56
CA LYS A 58 6.91 -8.91 8.61
C LYS A 58 6.99 -8.09 7.32
N LEU A 59 7.24 -6.80 7.42
CA LEU A 59 7.45 -5.92 6.26
C LEU A 59 8.68 -6.37 5.45
N GLU A 60 9.79 -6.67 6.13
CA GLU A 60 11.03 -7.19 5.51
C GLU A 60 10.85 -8.58 4.88
N SER A 61 9.83 -9.34 5.30
CA SER A 61 9.52 -10.65 4.71
C SER A 61 8.66 -10.58 3.43
N LEU A 62 8.14 -9.40 3.07
CA LEU A 62 7.40 -9.22 1.82
C LEU A 62 8.36 -9.29 0.61
N PRO A 63 7.86 -9.71 -0.58
CA PRO A 63 8.65 -9.68 -1.80
C PRO A 63 9.25 -8.30 -2.07
N SER A 64 10.54 -8.22 -2.44
CA SER A 64 11.15 -6.96 -2.86
C SER A 64 10.61 -6.51 -4.22
N ASP A 65 10.85 -5.26 -4.60
CA ASP A 65 10.42 -4.77 -5.92
C ASP A 65 11.19 -5.47 -7.04
N GLU A 66 12.48 -5.75 -6.85
CA GLU A 66 13.29 -6.50 -7.82
C GLU A 66 12.79 -7.93 -8.01
N ASP A 67 12.41 -8.61 -6.92
CA ASP A 67 11.82 -9.95 -6.96
C ASP A 67 10.52 -9.96 -7.79
N ILE A 68 9.67 -8.95 -7.60
CA ILE A 68 8.40 -8.80 -8.32
C ILE A 68 8.65 -8.51 -9.80
N GLU A 69 9.56 -7.61 -10.13
CA GLU A 69 9.91 -7.30 -11.53
C GLU A 69 10.46 -8.53 -12.27
N LEU A 70 11.32 -9.30 -11.61
CA LEU A 70 11.85 -10.54 -12.15
C LEU A 70 10.75 -11.58 -12.37
N PHE A 71 9.86 -11.75 -11.40
CA PHE A 71 8.70 -12.63 -11.52
C PHE A 71 7.79 -12.22 -12.68
N CYS A 72 7.44 -10.94 -12.78
CA CYS A 72 6.62 -10.38 -13.85
C CYS A 72 7.23 -10.65 -15.24
N SER A 73 8.55 -10.48 -15.37
CA SER A 73 9.29 -10.76 -16.60
C SER A 73 9.25 -12.24 -16.97
N ASN A 74 9.52 -13.12 -16.00
CA ASN A 74 9.47 -14.57 -16.20
C ASN A 74 8.06 -15.06 -16.58
N LEU A 75 7.03 -14.51 -15.93
CA LEU A 75 5.64 -14.85 -16.21
C LEU A 75 5.26 -14.44 -17.65
N ARG A 76 5.58 -13.21 -18.05
CA ARG A 76 5.35 -12.69 -19.42
C ARG A 76 6.10 -13.46 -20.50
N ASN A 77 7.25 -14.05 -20.17
CA ASN A 77 8.04 -14.88 -21.10
C ASN A 77 7.50 -16.30 -21.23
N SER A 78 6.91 -16.85 -20.16
CA SER A 78 6.30 -18.19 -20.17
C SER A 78 4.92 -18.22 -20.86
N ALA A 79 4.28 -17.05 -21.00
CA ALA A 79 2.90 -16.92 -21.44
C ALA A 79 2.67 -17.30 -22.90
N THR A 80 1.48 -17.81 -23.18
CA THR A 80 0.98 -18.05 -24.54
C THR A 80 0.27 -16.80 -25.03
N LEU A 81 0.45 -16.43 -26.31
CA LEU A 81 -0.33 -15.35 -26.92
C LEU A 81 -1.77 -15.82 -27.16
N SER A 82 -2.75 -15.07 -26.68
CA SER A 82 -4.16 -15.36 -26.98
C SER A 82 -4.48 -15.09 -28.45
N ARG A 83 -5.44 -15.83 -28.99
CA ARG A 83 -6.05 -15.58 -30.31
C ARG A 83 -7.21 -14.58 -30.23
N SER A 84 -7.85 -14.47 -29.08
CA SER A 84 -8.74 -13.36 -28.73
C SER A 84 -7.89 -12.21 -28.19
N ASP A 85 -8.40 -10.99 -28.25
CA ASP A 85 -7.74 -9.76 -27.80
C ASP A 85 -7.36 -9.70 -26.29
N ASP A 86 -7.43 -10.83 -25.57
CA ASP A 86 -7.16 -10.96 -24.13
C ASP A 86 -5.66 -10.97 -23.77
N GLY A 87 -4.79 -10.59 -24.71
CA GLY A 87 -3.35 -10.44 -24.48
C GLY A 87 -2.61 -11.74 -24.19
N LYS A 88 -1.63 -11.69 -23.28
CA LYS A 88 -0.81 -12.84 -22.87
C LYS A 88 -1.52 -13.63 -21.79
N LEU A 89 -1.67 -14.94 -22.01
CA LEU A 89 -2.37 -15.88 -21.13
C LEU A 89 -1.41 -16.92 -20.53
N VAL A 90 -1.68 -17.36 -19.31
CA VAL A 90 -0.90 -18.39 -18.62
C VAL A 90 -1.81 -19.44 -17.99
N ASP A 91 -1.45 -20.72 -18.14
CA ASP A 91 -2.10 -21.82 -17.44
C ASP A 91 -1.48 -22.05 -16.05
N TYR A 92 -2.11 -22.93 -15.26
CA TYR A 92 -1.63 -23.25 -13.92
C TYR A 92 -0.20 -23.85 -13.92
N TYR A 93 0.17 -24.65 -14.91
CA TYR A 93 1.45 -25.34 -14.94
C TYR A 93 2.60 -24.35 -15.16
N LYS A 94 2.43 -23.41 -16.09
CA LYS A 94 3.37 -22.32 -16.34
C LYS A 94 3.46 -21.38 -15.15
N TYR A 95 2.32 -20.98 -14.57
CA TYR A 95 2.29 -20.19 -13.34
C TYR A 95 3.08 -20.86 -12.20
N LYS A 96 2.81 -22.15 -11.94
CA LYS A 96 3.49 -22.94 -10.91
C LYS A 96 4.99 -23.05 -11.19
N HIS A 97 5.37 -23.25 -12.45
CA HIS A 97 6.78 -23.31 -12.84
C HIS A 97 7.51 -22.00 -12.52
N VAL A 98 6.90 -20.85 -12.87
CA VAL A 98 7.47 -19.52 -12.59
C VAL A 98 7.55 -19.25 -11.08
N ILE A 99 6.58 -19.71 -10.29
CA ILE A 99 6.65 -19.62 -8.82
C ILE A 99 7.82 -20.44 -8.25
N ASN A 100 8.01 -21.67 -8.74
CA ASN A 100 9.06 -22.55 -8.21
C ASN A 100 10.49 -22.02 -8.42
N ILE A 101 10.68 -21.14 -9.41
CA ILE A 101 11.96 -20.47 -9.67
C ILE A 101 12.06 -19.07 -9.02
N ALA A 102 10.97 -18.55 -8.46
CA ALA A 102 10.92 -17.26 -7.80
C ALA A 102 11.51 -17.31 -6.38
N SER A 103 11.68 -16.14 -5.75
CA SER A 103 12.18 -16.05 -4.39
C SER A 103 11.24 -16.72 -3.38
N ASN A 104 11.79 -17.14 -2.24
CA ASN A 104 10.99 -17.74 -1.15
C ASN A 104 9.89 -16.79 -0.65
N ALA A 105 10.12 -15.48 -0.70
CA ALA A 105 9.12 -14.48 -0.32
C ALA A 105 7.91 -14.57 -1.24
N LEU A 106 8.12 -14.61 -2.56
CA LEU A 106 7.05 -14.78 -3.56
C LEU A 106 6.36 -16.14 -3.49
N GLN A 107 7.11 -17.21 -3.26
CA GLN A 107 6.52 -18.56 -3.09
C GLN A 107 5.56 -18.63 -1.89
N ASN A 108 5.85 -17.89 -0.81
CA ASN A 108 4.95 -17.77 0.34
C ASN A 108 3.78 -16.81 0.07
N PHE A 109 3.94 -15.89 -0.90
CA PHE A 109 2.98 -14.84 -1.20
C PHE A 109 1.89 -15.27 -2.20
N LEU A 110 2.28 -16.14 -3.14
CA LEU A 110 1.46 -16.65 -4.23
C LEU A 110 1.25 -18.16 -4.06
N SER A 111 -0.01 -18.59 -4.07
CA SER A 111 -0.36 -19.99 -3.87
C SER A 111 -1.19 -20.55 -5.03
N ALA A 112 -1.40 -21.87 -5.02
CA ALA A 112 -2.34 -22.48 -5.96
C ALA A 112 -3.77 -21.92 -5.80
N GLU A 113 -4.17 -21.60 -4.56
CA GLU A 113 -5.46 -20.97 -4.24
C GLU A 113 -5.56 -19.60 -4.91
N THR A 114 -4.50 -18.79 -4.88
CA THR A 114 -4.45 -17.51 -5.60
C THR A 114 -4.75 -17.67 -7.08
N PHE A 115 -4.13 -18.64 -7.76
CA PHE A 115 -4.41 -18.86 -9.18
C PHE A 115 -5.86 -19.28 -9.42
N MET A 116 -6.40 -20.17 -8.58
CA MET A 116 -7.78 -20.64 -8.72
C MET A 116 -8.78 -19.50 -8.49
N ASP A 117 -8.53 -18.62 -7.52
CA ASP A 117 -9.35 -17.44 -7.27
C ASP A 117 -9.34 -16.49 -8.47
N LEU A 118 -8.15 -16.21 -9.03
CA LEU A 118 -8.00 -15.38 -10.23
C LEU A 118 -8.64 -16.01 -11.47
N LEU A 119 -8.54 -17.33 -11.64
CA LEU A 119 -9.21 -18.07 -12.71
C LEU A 119 -10.73 -18.02 -12.56
N GLN A 120 -11.25 -18.09 -11.33
CA GLN A 120 -12.70 -18.10 -11.09
C GLN A 120 -13.37 -16.77 -11.48
N ILE A 121 -12.64 -15.66 -11.37
CA ILE A 121 -13.12 -14.32 -11.73
C ILE A 121 -12.68 -13.87 -13.13
N SER A 122 -11.86 -14.67 -13.83
CA SER A 122 -11.43 -14.35 -15.19
C SER A 122 -12.50 -14.70 -16.23
N LYS A 123 -12.43 -14.04 -17.40
CA LYS A 123 -13.32 -14.34 -18.54
C LYS A 123 -13.02 -15.71 -19.16
N THR A 124 -11.79 -16.18 -19.04
CA THR A 124 -11.24 -17.40 -19.63
C THR A 124 -11.31 -18.61 -18.67
N LYS A 125 -12.21 -18.56 -17.68
CA LYS A 125 -12.36 -19.61 -16.66
C LYS A 125 -12.54 -21.00 -17.24
N ASP A 126 -13.36 -21.13 -18.28
CA ASP A 126 -13.67 -22.42 -18.92
C ASP A 126 -12.50 -22.96 -19.75
N GLU A 127 -11.53 -22.11 -20.08
CA GLU A 127 -10.33 -22.46 -20.85
C GLU A 127 -9.14 -22.82 -19.94
N GLY A 128 -9.22 -22.52 -18.64
CA GLY A 128 -8.15 -22.81 -17.67
C GLY A 128 -6.95 -21.84 -17.73
N TYR A 129 -7.13 -20.70 -18.39
CA TYR A 129 -6.10 -19.66 -18.52
C TYR A 129 -6.44 -18.41 -17.71
N VAL A 130 -5.41 -17.67 -17.30
CA VAL A 130 -5.54 -16.35 -16.66
C VAL A 130 -4.65 -15.36 -17.42
N ALA A 131 -5.14 -14.14 -17.61
CA ALA A 131 -4.35 -13.05 -18.19
C ALA A 131 -3.14 -12.74 -17.29
N VAL A 132 -1.96 -12.62 -17.91
CA VAL A 132 -0.71 -12.35 -17.18
C VAL A 132 -0.81 -11.04 -16.41
N ASP A 133 -1.33 -9.99 -17.05
CA ASP A 133 -1.45 -8.67 -16.43
C ASP A 133 -2.37 -8.72 -15.20
N PHE A 134 -3.41 -9.56 -15.23
CA PHE A 134 -4.31 -9.72 -14.09
C PHE A 134 -3.62 -10.36 -12.87
N ILE A 135 -2.69 -11.29 -13.08
CA ILE A 135 -1.88 -11.88 -12.01
C ILE A 135 -0.90 -10.84 -11.44
N ILE A 136 -0.31 -10.03 -12.32
CA ILE A 136 0.65 -8.98 -11.94
C ILE A 136 -0.05 -7.90 -11.12
N ASP A 137 -1.20 -7.40 -11.59
CA ASP A 137 -2.01 -6.41 -10.89
C ASP A 137 -2.41 -6.92 -9.51
N TYR A 138 -2.83 -8.19 -9.41
CA TYR A 138 -3.14 -8.82 -8.13
C TYR A 138 -1.92 -8.83 -7.20
N LEU A 139 -0.76 -9.27 -7.69
CA LEU A 139 0.48 -9.36 -6.90
C LEU A 139 0.88 -8.00 -6.33
N VAL A 140 0.93 -6.97 -7.18
CA VAL A 140 1.29 -5.60 -6.80
C VAL A 140 0.27 -5.05 -5.79
N THR A 141 -1.02 -5.12 -6.12
CA THR A 141 -2.11 -4.66 -5.25
C THR A 141 -2.07 -5.35 -3.88
N LYS A 142 -1.81 -6.66 -3.86
CA LYS A 142 -1.73 -7.43 -2.61
C LYS A 142 -0.55 -7.00 -1.74
N LYS A 143 0.64 -6.81 -2.33
CA LYS A 143 1.82 -6.31 -1.61
C LYS A 143 1.56 -4.93 -1.01
N GLU A 144 1.00 -4.04 -1.81
CA GLU A 144 0.68 -2.67 -1.43
C GLU A 144 -0.32 -2.63 -0.26
N LYS A 145 -1.44 -3.35 -0.37
CA LYS A 145 -2.44 -3.48 0.71
C LYS A 145 -1.84 -4.05 1.99
N LEU A 146 -1.01 -5.10 1.90
CA LEU A 146 -0.34 -5.68 3.06
C LEU A 146 0.67 -4.73 3.70
N SER A 147 1.46 -4.03 2.89
CA SER A 147 2.40 -3.01 3.36
C SER A 147 1.67 -1.91 4.13
N ARG A 148 0.61 -1.32 3.54
CA ARG A 148 -0.23 -0.31 4.21
C ARG A 148 -0.82 -0.84 5.51
N LEU A 149 -1.31 -2.08 5.52
CA LEU A 149 -1.87 -2.69 6.72
C LEU A 149 -0.83 -2.84 7.82
N ILE A 150 0.40 -3.26 7.49
CA ILE A 150 1.51 -3.38 8.44
C ILE A 150 1.89 -2.01 9.00
N HIS A 151 1.99 -0.97 8.15
CA HIS A 151 2.26 0.39 8.60
C HIS A 151 1.18 0.88 9.56
N LEU A 152 -0.10 0.73 9.24
CA LEU A 152 -1.18 1.11 10.17
C LEU A 152 -1.09 0.35 11.51
N GLN A 153 -0.76 -0.94 11.48
CA GLN A 153 -0.60 -1.75 12.70
C GLN A 153 0.60 -1.31 13.57
N TYR A 154 1.60 -0.64 12.98
CA TYR A 154 2.69 -0.04 13.73
C TYR A 154 2.21 1.08 14.67
N TYR A 155 1.18 1.83 14.24
CA TYR A 155 0.60 2.96 14.97
C TYR A 155 -0.56 2.57 15.91
N ASP A 156 -1.09 1.35 15.84
CA ASP A 156 -2.16 0.90 16.76
C ASP A 156 -1.68 0.81 18.22
N SER A 157 -1.82 1.87 19.00
CA SER A 157 -1.42 1.90 20.41
C SER A 157 -2.12 0.85 21.28
N SER A 158 -3.32 0.39 20.88
CA SER A 158 -4.12 -0.59 21.63
C SER A 158 -3.74 -2.04 21.33
N GLY A 159 -3.22 -2.32 20.13
CA GLY A 159 -2.90 -3.67 19.65
C GLY A 159 -4.09 -4.54 19.32
N LYS A 160 -5.24 -3.92 19.03
CA LYS A 160 -6.50 -4.62 18.77
C LYS A 160 -6.94 -4.56 17.30
N GLY A 161 -6.09 -4.02 16.42
CA GLY A 161 -6.41 -3.77 15.02
C GLY A 161 -7.27 -2.53 14.79
N PHE A 162 -7.23 -1.56 15.72
CA PHE A 162 -7.99 -0.31 15.63
C PHE A 162 -7.09 0.90 15.82
N LEU A 163 -7.35 1.98 15.10
CA LEU A 163 -6.71 3.26 15.33
C LEU A 163 -7.68 4.21 16.05
N SER A 164 -7.17 4.86 17.09
CA SER A 164 -7.77 6.07 17.64
C SER A 164 -7.47 7.28 16.74
N ILE A 165 -8.10 8.42 17.05
CA ILE A 165 -7.83 9.69 16.36
C ILE A 165 -6.34 10.05 16.42
N MET A 166 -5.70 9.85 17.58
CA MET A 166 -4.28 10.16 17.75
C MET A 166 -3.39 9.20 16.95
N ASP A 167 -3.71 7.90 16.97
CA ASP A 167 -2.93 6.91 16.20
C ASP A 167 -3.00 7.19 14.69
N LEU A 168 -4.18 7.55 14.18
CA LEU A 168 -4.34 7.90 12.76
C LEU A 168 -3.63 9.22 12.43
N ARG A 169 -3.71 10.24 13.30
CA ARG A 169 -2.98 11.50 13.10
C ARG A 169 -1.47 11.26 13.00
N ASP A 170 -0.92 10.45 13.91
CA ASP A 170 0.50 10.12 13.92
C ASP A 170 0.91 9.36 12.65
N PHE A 171 0.10 8.41 12.20
CA PHE A 171 0.31 7.71 10.93
C PHE A 171 0.29 8.67 9.73
N LEU A 172 -0.72 9.55 9.62
CA LEU A 172 -0.80 10.50 8.51
C LEU A 172 0.39 11.47 8.49
N MET A 173 0.84 11.91 9.67
CA MET A 173 1.98 12.81 9.81
C MET A 173 3.29 12.16 9.40
N MET A 174 3.51 10.90 9.79
CA MET A 174 4.80 10.23 9.59
C MET A 174 4.91 9.49 8.26
N GLU A 175 3.80 8.93 7.76
CA GLU A 175 3.82 8.05 6.59
C GLU A 175 3.23 8.69 5.34
N VAL A 176 2.20 9.54 5.46
CA VAL A 176 1.45 10.05 4.30
C VAL A 176 1.91 11.44 3.88
N LEU A 177 1.96 12.38 4.81
CA LEU A 177 2.35 13.78 4.51
C LEU A 177 3.72 13.90 3.83
N PRO A 178 4.79 13.19 4.26
CA PRO A 178 6.09 13.27 3.60
C PRO A 178 6.07 12.79 2.13
N GLN A 179 5.08 11.98 1.75
CA GLN A 179 4.94 11.48 0.38
C GLN A 179 4.21 12.46 -0.54
N ILE A 180 3.61 13.52 0.01
CA ILE A 180 2.89 14.54 -0.75
C ILE A 180 3.79 15.78 -0.86
N PRO A 181 4.47 16.03 -1.99
CA PRO A 181 5.47 17.09 -2.13
C PRO A 181 4.94 18.48 -1.80
N SER A 182 3.69 18.77 -2.16
CA SER A 182 3.02 20.04 -1.86
C SER A 182 2.75 20.26 -0.38
N LEU A 183 2.82 19.21 0.45
CA LEU A 183 2.55 19.25 1.88
C LEU A 183 3.79 18.89 2.73
N ALA A 184 4.87 18.39 2.13
CA ALA A 184 6.05 17.90 2.85
C ALA A 184 6.77 18.99 3.67
N ASN A 185 6.74 20.24 3.20
CA ASN A 185 7.43 21.38 3.84
C ASN A 185 6.52 22.19 4.79
N LEU A 186 5.26 21.79 4.97
CA LEU A 186 4.31 22.54 5.81
C LEU A 186 4.77 22.69 7.26
N ASN A 187 5.54 21.72 7.78
CA ASN A 187 6.02 21.78 9.16
C ASN A 187 6.98 22.95 9.40
N ASP A 188 7.79 23.28 8.39
CA ASP A 188 8.85 24.28 8.50
C ASP A 188 8.35 25.68 8.13
N GLU A 189 7.40 25.76 7.19
CA GLU A 189 6.86 27.03 6.68
C GLU A 189 5.61 27.48 7.44
N GLU A 190 4.66 26.56 7.69
CA GLU A 190 3.33 26.89 8.26
C GLU A 190 2.80 25.78 9.21
N PRO A 191 3.32 25.66 10.44
CA PRO A 191 2.98 24.57 11.35
C PRO A 191 1.49 24.53 11.75
N MET A 192 0.82 25.68 11.79
CA MET A 192 -0.62 25.76 12.04
C MET A 192 -1.45 25.15 10.90
N LEU A 193 -0.99 25.30 9.65
CA LEU A 193 -1.66 24.74 8.49
C LEU A 193 -1.51 23.22 8.45
N GLN A 194 -0.35 22.69 8.83
CA GLN A 194 -0.15 21.24 9.00
C GLN A 194 -1.12 20.66 10.03
N ASP A 195 -1.24 21.28 11.21
CA ASP A 195 -2.15 20.81 12.26
C ASP A 195 -3.61 20.85 11.83
N TYR A 196 -4.00 21.89 11.10
CA TYR A 196 -5.34 21.99 10.51
C TYR A 196 -5.59 20.89 9.48
N TYR A 197 -4.64 20.66 8.57
CA TYR A 197 -4.73 19.59 7.57
C TYR A 197 -4.85 18.22 8.22
N LEU A 198 -3.99 17.91 9.18
CA LEU A 198 -4.01 16.65 9.94
C LEU A 198 -5.34 16.45 10.64
N CYS A 199 -5.88 17.50 11.28
CA CYS A 199 -7.20 17.46 11.90
C CYS A 199 -8.26 17.10 10.87
N MET A 200 -8.33 17.84 9.75
CA MET A 200 -9.33 17.64 8.70
C MET A 200 -9.23 16.26 8.05
N ALA A 201 -8.02 15.81 7.71
CA ALA A 201 -7.78 14.49 7.14
C ALA A 201 -8.24 13.39 8.09
N THR A 202 -7.85 13.46 9.37
CA THR A 202 -8.26 12.50 10.40
C THR A 202 -9.79 12.48 10.53
N GLN A 203 -10.44 13.64 10.58
CA GLN A 203 -11.90 13.74 10.64
C GLN A 203 -12.58 13.12 9.41
N LYS A 204 -12.02 13.27 8.21
CA LYS A 204 -12.54 12.62 6.98
C LYS A 204 -12.59 11.09 7.13
N PHE A 205 -11.52 10.47 7.67
CA PHE A 205 -11.51 9.02 7.92
C PHE A 205 -12.56 8.59 8.94
N PHE A 206 -12.66 9.30 10.08
CA PHE A 206 -13.64 8.97 11.12
C PHE A 206 -15.07 9.18 10.64
N PHE A 207 -15.34 10.26 9.91
CA PHE A 207 -16.65 10.51 9.32
C PHE A 207 -17.10 9.37 8.39
N LEU A 208 -16.17 8.84 7.58
CA LEU A 208 -16.49 7.80 6.60
C LEU A 208 -16.51 6.38 7.19
N LEU A 209 -15.62 6.06 8.12
CA LEU A 209 -15.38 4.69 8.59
C LEU A 209 -15.92 4.41 10.00
N ASP A 210 -16.07 5.42 10.86
CA ASP A 210 -16.63 5.27 12.20
C ASP A 210 -18.13 5.56 12.24
N THR A 211 -18.90 4.78 11.48
CA THR A 211 -20.37 4.93 11.36
C THR A 211 -21.12 4.81 12.70
N MET A 212 -20.51 4.18 13.70
CA MET A 212 -21.09 3.96 15.03
C MET A 212 -20.55 4.93 16.09
N GLN A 213 -19.73 5.91 15.70
CA GLN A 213 -19.14 6.93 16.58
C GLN A 213 -18.39 6.36 17.80
N GLN A 214 -17.69 5.24 17.62
CA GLN A 214 -16.92 4.56 18.66
C GLN A 214 -15.57 5.25 18.93
N LYS A 215 -15.21 6.26 18.12
CA LYS A 215 -13.91 6.93 18.10
C LYS A 215 -12.76 5.96 17.87
N LYS A 216 -13.05 4.87 17.13
CA LYS A 216 -12.07 3.87 16.69
C LYS A 216 -12.44 3.36 15.31
N ILE A 217 -11.45 3.23 14.44
CA ILE A 217 -11.60 2.68 13.09
C ILE A 217 -10.71 1.46 12.94
N ARG A 218 -11.18 0.42 12.25
CA ARG A 218 -10.36 -0.79 12.02
C ARG A 218 -9.31 -0.51 10.96
N THR A 219 -8.07 -0.97 11.19
CA THR A 219 -6.99 -0.83 10.20
C THR A 219 -7.35 -1.47 8.85
N VAL A 220 -8.05 -2.61 8.89
CA VAL A 220 -8.56 -3.29 7.69
C VAL A 220 -9.59 -2.47 6.92
N ASP A 221 -10.42 -1.67 7.60
CA ASP A 221 -11.42 -0.83 6.92
C ASP A 221 -10.75 0.37 6.25
N ILE A 222 -9.69 0.91 6.85
CA ILE A 222 -8.88 1.98 6.25
C ILE A 222 -8.31 1.49 4.91
N VAL A 223 -7.63 0.34 4.90
CA VAL A 223 -7.04 -0.22 3.68
C VAL A 223 -8.13 -0.60 2.65
N ALA A 224 -9.23 -1.20 3.09
CA ALA A 224 -10.34 -1.59 2.20
C ALA A 224 -11.08 -0.40 1.56
N SER A 225 -11.09 0.74 2.24
CA SER A 225 -11.82 1.94 1.79
C SER A 225 -11.20 2.60 0.57
N ARG A 226 -9.90 2.36 0.31
CA ARG A 226 -9.07 3.07 -0.69
C ARG A 226 -8.92 4.57 -0.43
N LEU A 227 -9.30 5.06 0.76
CA LEU A 227 -9.17 6.48 1.10
C LEU A 227 -7.71 6.95 1.09
N LEU A 228 -6.76 6.10 1.50
CA LEU A 228 -5.33 6.43 1.43
C LEU A 228 -4.87 6.70 -0.01
N GLU A 229 -5.37 5.93 -0.97
CA GLU A 229 -5.07 6.11 -2.40
C GLU A 229 -5.63 7.44 -2.92
N GLU A 230 -6.78 7.90 -2.43
CA GLU A 230 -7.31 9.24 -2.77
C GLU A 230 -6.38 10.37 -2.29
N PHE A 231 -5.65 10.17 -1.19
CA PHE A 231 -4.67 11.15 -0.70
C PHE A 231 -3.38 11.11 -1.52
N GLU A 232 -2.95 9.91 -1.91
CA GLU A 232 -1.72 9.69 -2.69
C GLU A 232 -1.90 10.15 -4.15
N THR A 233 -3.06 9.92 -4.78
CA THR A 233 -3.36 10.35 -6.17
C THR A 233 -3.35 11.87 -6.37
N LEU A 234 -3.55 12.66 -5.31
CA LEU A 234 -3.37 14.11 -5.35
C LEU A 234 -1.93 14.50 -5.72
N ASN A 235 -0.95 13.62 -5.47
CA ASN A 235 0.46 13.79 -5.82
C ASN A 235 0.73 13.71 -7.34
N GLU A 236 0.05 12.80 -8.05
CA GLU A 236 0.30 12.56 -9.48
C GLU A 236 -0.24 13.68 -10.37
N SER A 237 -1.40 14.26 -10.01
CA SER A 237 -2.04 15.32 -10.81
C SER A 237 -1.21 16.61 -10.91
N THR A 238 -0.32 16.86 -9.95
CA THR A 238 0.63 17.98 -9.97
C THR A 238 1.78 17.78 -10.96
N ASN A 239 2.15 16.55 -11.32
CA ASN A 239 3.27 16.28 -12.23
C ASN A 239 2.88 16.34 -13.73
N VAL A 240 1.59 16.34 -14.07
CA VAL A 240 1.12 16.37 -15.46
C VAL A 240 1.01 17.80 -16.02
N ASN A 241 1.01 18.82 -15.15
CA ASN A 241 0.79 20.21 -15.57
C ASN A 241 2.08 20.98 -15.92
N THR A 242 3.26 20.39 -15.76
CA THR A 242 4.55 21.07 -16.03
C THR A 242 5.15 20.77 -17.40
N SER A 243 4.48 20.01 -18.26
CA SER A 243 5.02 19.61 -19.58
C SER A 243 4.45 20.37 -20.78
N ASN A 244 3.47 21.27 -20.60
CA ASN A 244 2.78 21.91 -21.73
C ASN A 244 3.01 23.42 -21.90
N ASP A 245 3.78 24.10 -21.05
CA ASP A 245 3.94 25.57 -21.12
C ASP A 245 5.25 26.06 -21.78
N ASN A 246 6.06 25.18 -22.37
CA ASN A 246 7.35 25.57 -22.98
C ASN A 246 7.38 25.57 -24.52
N ILE A 247 6.22 25.59 -25.21
CA ILE A 247 6.18 25.78 -26.68
C ILE A 247 5.34 27.02 -27.00
N ALA A 248 5.81 28.20 -26.61
CA ALA A 248 5.22 29.46 -27.06
C ALA A 248 6.18 30.67 -27.08
N ALA A 249 7.49 30.48 -26.90
CA ALA A 249 8.43 31.60 -26.74
C ALA A 249 9.66 31.60 -27.69
N GLU A 250 9.61 30.88 -28.82
CA GLU A 250 10.70 30.88 -29.83
C GLU A 250 10.24 31.20 -31.25
N ASN A 251 9.27 32.11 -31.43
CA ASN A 251 8.88 32.59 -32.76
C ASN A 251 8.68 34.11 -32.82
N GLU A 252 9.62 34.89 -32.26
CA GLU A 252 9.74 36.32 -32.56
C GLU A 252 11.23 36.74 -32.57
N GLN A 253 12.04 36.13 -33.43
CA GLN A 253 13.39 36.63 -33.73
C GLN A 253 13.93 36.20 -35.10
N GLU A 254 13.06 36.16 -36.12
CA GLU A 254 13.49 36.11 -37.53
C GLU A 254 12.67 37.09 -38.38
N ALA A 255 12.78 38.38 -38.07
CA ALA A 255 12.25 39.43 -38.93
C ALA A 255 13.04 40.73 -38.76
N SER A 256 14.36 40.70 -38.91
CA SER A 256 15.20 41.90 -39.15
C SER A 256 16.64 41.50 -39.49
N GLN A 257 16.88 40.97 -40.69
CA GLN A 257 18.19 41.03 -41.37
C GLN A 257 18.04 40.67 -42.85
N SER A 258 17.31 41.49 -43.60
CA SER A 258 17.39 41.50 -45.07
C SER A 258 17.43 42.93 -45.59
N SER A 259 18.61 43.55 -45.51
CA SER A 259 18.95 44.72 -46.31
C SER A 259 20.46 44.92 -46.28
N PHE A 260 21.03 45.22 -47.45
CA PHE A 260 22.42 45.61 -47.73
C PHE A 260 23.42 44.47 -48.02
N GLN A 261 23.47 44.02 -49.28
CA GLN A 261 24.47 44.54 -50.25
C GLN A 261 24.34 43.81 -51.60
N ASN A 262 23.79 44.52 -52.59
CA ASN A 262 24.04 44.28 -54.01
C ASN A 262 24.94 45.43 -54.50
N GLY A 263 26.09 45.11 -55.09
CA GLY A 263 26.89 46.06 -55.86
C GLY A 263 28.32 45.62 -56.14
N ILE A 264 28.64 45.49 -57.44
CA ILE A 264 29.97 45.46 -58.09
C ILE A 264 30.55 44.03 -58.17
N VAL A 265 30.72 43.35 -59.33
CA VAL A 265 30.99 43.72 -60.73
C VAL A 265 30.15 42.86 -61.68
#